data_AF-A0A424YBN4-F1
#
_entry.id   AF-A0A424YBN4-F1
#
_cell.length_a   1.000
_cell.length_b   1.000
_cell.length_c   1.000
_cell.angle_alpha   90.00
_cell.angle_beta   90.00
_cell.angle_gamma   90.00
#
_symmetry.space_group_name_H-M   'P 1'
#
loop_
_entity.id
_entity.type
_entity.pdbx_description
1 polymer ?
#
loop_
_entity_poly.entity_id
_entity_poly.type
_entity_poly.pdbx_seq_one_letter_code
_entity_poly.pdbx_strand_id
1 'polypeptide(L)'
;MATKTFRGGTHPPHDKPAAGKPIETVKPPAKAIIPLSQHIGAPCEPLVKVGDQVKMGQKIGDVDAFISAPVHASVSGTVVEIAPYAHP
;
A
#
# COMPACT_ATOMS: atom_id res chain seq x y z
N MET A 1 -25.68 -34.43 -7.79
CA MET A 1 -26.28 -33.08 -7.64
C MET A 1 -25.64 -32.16 -8.67
N ALA A 2 -26.42 -31.39 -9.42
CA ALA A 2 -25.89 -30.48 -10.43
C ALA A 2 -25.14 -29.31 -9.77
N THR A 3 -23.91 -29.06 -10.20
CA THR A 3 -23.07 -27.94 -9.77
C THR A 3 -23.72 -26.61 -10.16
N LYS A 4 -24.08 -25.78 -9.17
CA LYS A 4 -24.69 -24.45 -9.36
C LYS A 4 -23.64 -23.45 -9.87
N THR A 5 -23.34 -23.49 -11.16
CA THR A 5 -22.33 -22.63 -11.78
C THR A 5 -22.86 -22.00 -13.07
N PHE A 6 -22.39 -20.80 -13.41
CA PHE A 6 -22.76 -20.10 -14.65
C PHE A 6 -21.91 -20.63 -15.82
N ARG A 7 -22.47 -20.60 -17.04
CA ARG A 7 -21.78 -21.06 -18.25
C ARG A 7 -20.53 -20.21 -18.49
N GLY A 8 -19.35 -20.84 -18.47
CA GLY A 8 -18.06 -20.18 -18.71
C GLY A 8 -17.23 -19.83 -17.47
N GLY A 9 -17.65 -20.21 -16.26
CA GLY A 9 -16.84 -20.02 -15.05
C GLY A 9 -15.75 -21.09 -14.87
N THR A 10 -14.52 -20.68 -14.55
CA THR A 10 -13.46 -21.58 -14.06
C THR A 10 -13.54 -21.71 -12.55
N HIS A 11 -13.29 -22.91 -12.02
CA HIS A 11 -13.12 -23.15 -10.58
C HIS A 11 -11.65 -23.49 -10.32
N PRO A 12 -10.77 -22.50 -10.11
CA PRO A 12 -9.40 -22.77 -9.73
C PRO A 12 -9.33 -23.66 -8.48
N PRO A 13 -8.33 -24.54 -8.40
CA PRO A 13 -8.09 -25.31 -7.19
C PRO A 13 -7.86 -24.36 -5.99
N HIS A 14 -8.24 -24.82 -4.81
CA HIS A 14 -8.08 -24.06 -3.58
C HIS A 14 -6.61 -24.04 -3.16
N ASP A 15 -5.93 -22.90 -3.35
CA ASP A 15 -4.51 -22.72 -3.02
C ASP A 15 -4.36 -21.79 -1.82
N LYS A 16 -4.50 -22.35 -0.62
CA LYS A 16 -4.33 -21.63 0.65
C LYS A 16 -3.18 -22.23 1.46
N PRO A 17 -1.91 -21.97 1.11
CA PRO A 17 -0.74 -22.57 1.76
C PRO A 17 -0.55 -22.15 3.23
N ALA A 18 -1.33 -21.16 3.69
CA ALA A 18 -1.35 -20.69 5.07
C ALA A 18 -2.58 -21.16 5.87
N ALA A 19 -3.44 -22.02 5.30
CA ALA A 19 -4.62 -22.51 6.01
C ALA A 19 -4.23 -23.26 7.30
N GLY A 20 -4.80 -22.84 8.43
CA GLY A 20 -4.57 -23.45 9.74
C GLY A 20 -3.24 -23.09 10.41
N LYS A 21 -2.41 -22.24 9.81
CA LYS A 21 -1.20 -21.72 10.47
C LYS A 21 -1.55 -20.68 11.53
N PRO A 22 -0.79 -20.59 12.64
CA PRO A 22 -1.00 -19.54 13.64
C PRO A 22 -0.75 -18.15 13.04
N ILE A 23 -1.40 -17.14 13.61
CA ILE A 23 -1.15 -15.73 13.28
C ILE A 23 0.19 -15.33 13.91
N GLU A 24 1.05 -14.70 13.13
CA GLU A 24 2.36 -14.24 13.59
C GLU A 24 2.51 -12.73 13.41
N THR A 25 3.24 -12.09 14.34
CA THR A 25 3.60 -10.67 14.21
C THR A 25 4.85 -10.53 13.37
N VAL A 26 4.74 -9.83 12.25
CA VAL A 26 5.88 -9.53 11.38
C VAL A 26 6.52 -8.22 11.82
N LYS A 27 7.85 -8.19 11.88
CA LYS A 27 8.59 -6.94 12.12
C LYS A 27 8.47 -6.04 10.88
N PRO A 28 8.33 -4.71 11.04
CA PRO A 28 8.34 -3.81 9.90
C PRO A 28 9.68 -3.92 9.14
N PRO A 29 9.68 -3.71 7.82
CA PRO A 29 10.90 -3.73 7.02
C PRO A 29 11.85 -2.61 7.45
N ALA A 30 13.16 -2.81 7.24
CA ALA A 30 14.19 -1.82 7.58
C ALA A 30 14.08 -0.53 6.74
N LYS A 31 13.55 -0.63 5.50
CA LYS A 31 13.27 0.49 4.61
C LYS A 31 11.96 0.20 3.87
N ALA A 32 11.10 1.21 3.78
CA ALA A 32 9.89 1.18 2.96
C ALA A 32 9.94 2.36 1.97
N ILE A 33 9.48 2.12 0.75
CA ILE A 33 9.31 3.16 -0.27
C ILE A 33 7.80 3.33 -0.47
N ILE A 34 7.30 4.56 -0.28
CA ILE A 34 5.89 4.87 -0.40
C ILE A 34 5.72 5.81 -1.60
N PRO A 35 5.16 5.34 -2.72
CA PRO A 35 4.88 6.20 -3.86
C PRO A 35 3.85 7.26 -3.48
N LEU A 36 4.06 8.51 -3.89
CA LEU A 36 3.07 9.58 -3.71
C LEU A 36 2.01 9.63 -4.84
N SER A 37 2.16 8.77 -5.85
CA SER A 37 1.20 8.59 -6.94
C SER A 37 0.71 7.15 -6.97
N GLN A 38 -0.35 6.85 -6.20
CA GLN A 38 -0.94 5.50 -6.07
C GLN A 38 -2.33 5.37 -6.71
N HIS A 39 -2.85 6.48 -7.25
CA HIS A 39 -4.20 6.57 -7.77
C HIS A 39 -4.24 7.36 -9.08
N ILE A 40 -5.38 7.33 -9.78
CA ILE A 40 -5.57 7.99 -11.08
C ILE A 40 -5.61 9.53 -11.01
N GLY A 41 -5.87 10.08 -9.82
CA GLY A 41 -5.83 11.52 -9.56
C GLY A 41 -4.44 12.16 -9.66
N ALA A 42 -4.38 13.47 -9.40
CA ALA A 42 -3.12 14.22 -9.42
C ALA A 42 -2.09 13.64 -8.43
N PRO A 43 -0.77 13.60 -8.77
CA PRO A 43 0.25 13.15 -7.83
C PRO A 43 0.24 13.97 -6.53
N CYS A 44 0.37 13.30 -5.37
CA CYS A 44 0.44 14.00 -4.09
C CYS A 44 1.76 14.75 -3.91
N GLU A 45 1.70 15.93 -3.31
CA GLU A 45 2.88 16.63 -2.80
C GLU A 45 3.26 16.08 -1.42
N PRO A 46 4.56 15.95 -1.09
CA PRO A 46 4.99 15.50 0.22
C PRO A 46 4.66 16.55 1.30
N LEU A 47 4.01 16.11 2.38
CA LEU A 47 3.75 16.93 3.58
C LEU A 47 4.84 16.84 4.64
N VAL A 48 5.86 16.01 4.40
CA VAL A 48 6.98 15.74 5.31
C VAL A 48 8.30 16.05 4.62
N LYS A 49 9.36 16.18 5.41
CA LYS A 49 10.72 16.46 4.94
C LYS A 49 11.68 15.37 5.39
N VAL A 50 12.83 15.27 4.71
CA VAL A 50 13.92 14.39 5.14
C VAL A 50 14.33 14.75 6.56
N GLY A 51 14.41 13.75 7.44
CA GLY A 51 14.67 13.89 8.87
C GLY A 51 13.42 13.85 9.74
N ASP A 52 12.22 14.01 9.19
CA ASP A 52 10.99 13.99 9.97
C ASP A 52 10.68 12.58 10.50
N GLN A 53 10.22 12.51 11.75
CA GLN A 53 9.63 11.29 12.29
C GLN A 53 8.15 11.19 11.87
N VAL A 54 7.78 10.02 11.36
CA VAL A 54 6.40 9.71 10.97
C VAL A 54 5.87 8.52 11.74
N LYS A 55 4.57 8.53 12.05
CA LYS A 55 3.86 7.38 12.63
C LYS A 55 3.09 6.63 11.56
N MET A 56 2.91 5.32 11.74
CA MET A 56 2.00 4.53 10.91
C MET A 56 0.60 5.18 10.90
N GLY A 57 0.04 5.33 9.70
CA GLY A 57 -1.24 6.01 9.48
C GLY A 57 -1.15 7.54 9.48
N GLN A 58 0.03 8.16 9.62
CA GLN A 58 0.19 9.60 9.45
C GLN A 58 0.04 9.99 7.99
N LYS A 59 -0.70 11.06 7.70
CA LYS A 59 -0.79 11.64 6.36
C LYS A 59 0.55 12.26 5.97
N ILE A 60 1.16 11.76 4.90
CA ILE A 60 2.51 12.15 4.44
C ILE A 60 2.52 12.76 3.03
N GLY A 61 1.42 12.63 2.29
CA GLY A 61 1.25 13.28 1.00
C GLY A 61 -0.20 13.68 0.77
N ASP A 62 -0.41 14.83 0.14
CA ASP A 62 -1.73 15.36 -0.17
C ASP A 62 -1.66 16.29 -1.39
N VAL A 63 -2.80 16.56 -2.01
CA VAL A 63 -2.90 17.51 -3.11
C VAL A 63 -4.30 18.08 -3.20
N ASP A 64 -4.41 19.38 -3.42
CA ASP A 64 -5.70 20.03 -3.67
C ASP A 64 -6.07 19.91 -5.15
N ALA A 65 -6.65 18.76 -5.52
CA ALA A 65 -7.10 18.47 -6.87
C ALA A 65 -8.46 17.75 -6.87
N PHE A 66 -9.24 17.96 -7.93
CA PHE A 66 -10.61 17.44 -8.06
C PHE A 66 -10.73 15.92 -7.90
N ILE A 67 -9.77 15.18 -8.44
CA ILE A 67 -9.62 13.74 -8.22
C ILE A 67 -8.29 13.55 -7.50
N SER A 68 -8.35 13.19 -6.22
CA SER A 68 -7.19 13.03 -5.34
C SER A 68 -7.52 12.08 -4.18
N ALA A 69 -6.50 11.45 -3.60
CA ALA A 69 -6.61 10.76 -2.32
C ALA A 69 -5.30 10.90 -1.52
N PRO A 70 -5.37 11.21 -0.22
CA PRO A 70 -4.18 11.42 0.60
C PRO A 70 -3.38 10.12 0.81
N VAL A 71 -2.05 10.25 0.77
CA VAL A 71 -1.12 9.13 1.02
C VAL A 71 -0.68 9.13 2.47
N HIS A 72 -0.71 7.97 3.10
CA HIS A 72 -0.38 7.78 4.51
C HIS A 72 0.82 6.85 4.69
N ALA A 73 1.57 7.04 5.78
CA ALA A 73 2.72 6.23 6.12
C ALA A 73 2.28 4.79 6.48
N SER A 74 2.79 3.80 5.76
CA SER A 74 2.54 2.38 6.05
C SER A 74 3.33 1.87 7.27
N VAL A 75 4.38 2.58 7.67
CA VAL A 75 5.24 2.24 8.80
C VAL A 75 5.61 3.49 9.58
N SER A 76 5.85 3.33 10.89
CA SER A 76 6.49 4.37 11.70
C SER A 76 8.00 4.37 11.44
N GLY A 77 8.62 5.56 11.37
CA GLY A 77 10.05 5.66 11.10
C GLY A 77 10.51 7.09 10.90
N THR A 78 11.69 7.25 10.29
CA THR A 78 12.25 8.55 9.89
C THR A 78 12.29 8.63 8.37
N VAL A 79 11.90 9.78 7.81
CA VAL A 79 12.00 10.04 6.38
C VAL A 79 13.46 10.20 6.01
N VAL A 80 14.01 9.26 5.24
CA VAL A 80 15.43 9.28 4.86
C VAL A 80 15.69 9.95 3.52
N GLU A 81 14.69 9.98 2.63
CA GLU A 81 14.83 10.51 1.28
C GLU A 81 13.46 10.84 0.69
N ILE A 82 13.39 11.86 -0.17
CA ILE A 82 12.25 12.18 -1.02
C ILE A 82 12.81 12.49 -2.41
N ALA A 83 12.57 11.61 -3.37
CA ALA A 83 13.13 11.72 -4.71
C ALA A 83 12.24 11.02 -5.75
N PRO A 84 12.37 11.37 -7.05
CA PRO A 84 11.83 10.56 -8.13
C PRO A 84 12.45 9.16 -8.11
N TYR A 85 11.60 8.14 -8.17
CA TYR A 85 12.01 6.74 -8.32
C TYR A 85 11.50 6.22 -9.66
N ALA A 86 12.24 5.30 -10.28
CA ALA A 86 11.73 4.58 -11.43
C ALA A 86 10.48 3.79 -11.02
N HIS A 87 9.41 3.87 -11.82
CA HIS A 87 8.24 3.03 -11.64
C HIS A 87 8.66 1.57 -11.90
N PRO A 88 8.43 0.63 -10.98
CA PRO A 88 8.63 -0.79 -11.25
C PRO A 88 7.69 -1.30 -12.36
#